data_AF-A0A954IQP0-F1
#
_entry.id   AF-A0A954IQP0-F1
#
_cell.length_a   1.000
_cell.length_b   1.000
_cell.length_c   1.000
_cell.angle_alpha   90.00
_cell.angle_beta   90.00
_cell.angle_gamma   90.00
#
_symmetry.space_group_name_H-M   'P 1'
#
loop_
_entity.id
_entity.type
_entity.pdbx_description
1 polymer ?
#
loop_
_entity_poly.entity_id
_entity_poly.type
_entity_poly.pdbx_seq_one_letter_code
_entity_poly.pdbx_strand_id
1 'polypeptide(L)'
;MRVWPKTGESLHEARNDRLVDADVCSSDPEGASKPRNDSTRADSPLLERSEWFTLLEAMGFETPISPETCEQTEQAATVVIARQPKRAGATTENIPTAEPPAETNWLIFADKGGVALQQAEQLRNAGCRCVLVTAGEQFEQVSSEEFQIDPQTAADMTRLRDEARLAKGNWAVAHFWSLDVASPDLSPSGQESAEAFTCHSVMHLVQSVATENPPKRLILITRGARDLADRTNFTDEDTGGAVQGALVGLSRVIASEYRQMGVRLIDLDPSDDATANKLYAELTTKEPQAEVAWRGPYRLIPRLEPIPQIESTSTKTKEPSFELTFTRSGDMSSAILQETEVTPPGPNQVQVEVHFVALNFRDVLKALGRYPAENPEQLAAGDECSGIVRAVGEGVTQFAPGDRVVVCDLGCF
;
A
#
# COMPACT_ATOMS: atom_id res chain seq x y z
N MET A 1 -31.45 -20.52 -13.30
CA MET A 1 -31.16 -21.97 -13.37
C MET A 1 -32.05 -22.63 -14.42
N ARG A 2 -31.50 -23.20 -15.51
CA ARG A 2 -32.28 -23.99 -16.49
C ARG A 2 -31.47 -25.19 -16.98
N VAL A 3 -32.08 -26.37 -16.90
CA VAL A 3 -31.64 -27.60 -17.56
C VAL A 3 -32.23 -27.64 -18.97
N TRP A 4 -31.41 -27.94 -19.99
CA TRP A 4 -31.87 -28.38 -21.32
C TRP A 4 -31.03 -29.57 -21.83
N PRO A 5 -31.61 -30.46 -22.67
CA PRO A 5 -31.01 -31.74 -23.03
C PRO A 5 -30.11 -31.69 -24.28
N LYS A 6 -29.27 -32.73 -24.37
CA LYS A 6 -28.26 -33.03 -25.40
C LYS A 6 -28.74 -32.94 -26.85
N THR A 7 -27.90 -32.32 -27.69
CA THR A 7 -27.40 -32.68 -29.05
C THR A 7 -26.72 -31.40 -29.59
N GLY A 8 -25.60 -31.33 -30.30
CA GLY A 8 -24.71 -32.25 -31.01
C GLY A 8 -23.85 -31.37 -31.95
N GLU A 9 -22.60 -31.79 -32.19
CA GLU A 9 -21.71 -31.40 -33.30
C GLU A 9 -21.02 -30.01 -33.35
N SER A 10 -19.68 -30.10 -33.23
CA SER A 10 -18.55 -29.39 -33.85
C SER A 10 -18.74 -28.09 -34.63
N LEU A 11 -17.72 -27.21 -34.56
CA LEU A 11 -16.80 -26.91 -35.68
C LEU A 11 -15.63 -25.97 -35.28
N HIS A 12 -14.42 -26.38 -35.69
CA HIS A 12 -13.19 -25.66 -36.13
C HIS A 12 -12.91 -24.22 -35.65
N GLU A 13 -11.76 -23.97 -34.99
CA GLU A 13 -10.43 -23.64 -35.56
C GLU A 13 -10.32 -22.33 -36.37
N ALA A 14 -9.57 -21.37 -35.83
CA ALA A 14 -8.50 -20.59 -36.50
C ALA A 14 -7.95 -19.55 -35.49
N ARG A 15 -6.74 -19.71 -34.92
CA ARG A 15 -5.40 -19.37 -35.44
C ARG A 15 -5.21 -17.89 -35.82
N ASN A 16 -4.25 -17.27 -35.11
CA ASN A 16 -3.24 -16.30 -35.59
C ASN A 16 -3.76 -14.96 -36.19
N ASP A 17 -3.12 -13.81 -36.07
CA ASP A 17 -1.72 -13.49 -35.82
C ASP A 17 -1.57 -12.04 -35.32
N ARG A 18 -0.37 -11.79 -34.78
CA ARG A 18 0.30 -10.51 -34.45
C ARG A 18 -0.06 -9.30 -35.32
N LEU A 19 -0.08 -8.13 -34.68
CA LEU A 19 0.34 -6.86 -35.29
C LEU A 19 1.28 -6.11 -34.33
N VAL A 20 2.51 -5.92 -34.79
CA VAL A 20 3.41 -4.87 -34.35
C VAL A 20 3.20 -3.73 -35.33
N ASP A 21 2.91 -2.53 -34.85
CA ASP A 21 3.44 -1.31 -35.46
C ASP A 21 3.41 -0.19 -34.42
N ALA A 22 4.63 0.21 -34.04
CA ALA A 22 4.90 1.45 -33.36
C ALA A 22 5.04 2.52 -34.45
N ASP A 23 4.36 3.65 -34.28
CA ASP A 23 4.92 4.88 -34.83
C ASP A 23 4.63 6.09 -33.95
N VAL A 24 5.69 6.87 -33.79
CA VAL A 24 5.87 7.96 -32.85
C VAL A 24 5.55 9.28 -33.54
N CYS A 25 4.68 10.05 -32.89
CA CYS A 25 4.66 11.51 -32.75
C CYS A 25 5.26 12.40 -33.87
N SER A 26 4.44 13.29 -34.43
CA SER A 26 4.94 14.56 -35.00
C SER A 26 4.02 15.74 -34.66
N SER A 27 4.57 16.61 -33.81
CA SER A 27 4.51 18.09 -33.83
C SER A 27 3.23 18.80 -34.30
N ASP A 28 2.60 19.53 -33.38
CA ASP A 28 2.07 20.86 -33.68
C ASP A 28 2.38 21.84 -32.52
N PRO A 29 2.98 23.01 -32.79
CA PRO A 29 3.34 23.99 -31.78
C PRO A 29 2.36 25.16 -31.83
N GLU A 30 1.25 25.09 -31.09
CA GLU A 30 0.50 26.26 -30.59
C GLU A 30 -0.78 25.79 -29.89
N GLY A 31 -0.92 26.15 -28.62
CA GLY A 31 -2.12 25.89 -27.83
C GLY A 31 -1.80 25.16 -26.55
N ALA A 32 -1.69 25.92 -25.45
CA ALA A 32 -1.70 25.37 -24.11
C ALA A 32 -2.94 24.48 -23.94
N SER A 33 -2.74 23.16 -23.94
CA SER A 33 -3.79 22.21 -23.59
C SER A 33 -4.06 22.35 -22.10
N LYS A 34 -5.26 22.83 -21.80
CA LYS A 34 -5.92 22.79 -20.49
C LYS A 34 -5.59 21.50 -19.73
N PRO A 35 -5.48 21.54 -18.39
CA PRO A 35 -5.47 20.31 -17.61
C PRO A 35 -6.70 19.48 -17.99
N ARG A 36 -6.49 18.18 -18.19
CA ARG A 36 -7.53 17.21 -18.54
C ARG A 36 -8.70 17.39 -17.55
N ASN A 37 -9.87 17.74 -18.07
CA ASN A 37 -11.12 17.68 -17.33
C ASN A 37 -11.39 16.21 -17.03
N ASP A 38 -10.98 15.80 -15.84
CA ASP A 38 -11.49 14.61 -15.17
C ASP A 38 -12.81 15.04 -14.52
N SER A 39 -13.92 14.39 -14.86
CA SER A 39 -15.26 14.73 -14.37
C SER A 39 -15.40 14.66 -12.85
N THR A 40 -14.40 14.09 -12.17
CA THR A 40 -14.30 13.99 -10.70
C THR A 40 -13.69 15.22 -10.03
N ARG A 41 -13.25 16.25 -10.77
CA ARG A 41 -12.59 17.45 -10.20
C ARG A 41 -13.22 18.75 -10.67
N ALA A 42 -14.54 18.76 -10.84
CA ALA A 42 -15.27 19.91 -11.36
C ALA A 42 -15.24 21.11 -10.39
N ASP A 43 -15.25 20.84 -9.08
CA ASP A 43 -15.43 21.86 -8.04
C ASP A 43 -14.20 22.05 -7.13
N SER A 44 -13.21 21.14 -7.18
CA SER A 44 -11.99 21.16 -6.38
C SER A 44 -10.81 20.48 -7.12
N PRO A 45 -9.56 20.98 -6.99
CA PRO A 45 -8.39 20.28 -7.51
C PRO A 45 -8.07 18.97 -6.74
N LEU A 46 -8.69 18.77 -5.57
CA LEU A 46 -8.55 17.58 -4.73
C LEU A 46 -9.80 16.71 -4.88
N LEU A 47 -9.61 15.39 -4.88
CA LEU A 47 -10.72 14.42 -4.83
C LEU A 47 -11.24 14.33 -3.39
N GLU A 48 -12.55 14.20 -3.27
CA GLU A 48 -13.22 13.85 -2.02
C GLU A 48 -12.90 12.40 -1.60
N ARG A 49 -13.08 12.07 -0.32
CA ARG A 49 -12.75 10.74 0.23
C ARG A 49 -13.41 9.58 -0.54
N SER A 50 -14.69 9.72 -0.86
CA SER A 50 -15.45 8.70 -1.60
C SER A 50 -14.96 8.54 -3.05
N GLU A 51 -14.49 9.63 -3.66
CA GLU A 51 -13.93 9.63 -5.01
C GLU A 51 -12.55 8.97 -5.04
N TRP A 52 -11.76 9.14 -3.98
CA TRP A 52 -10.52 8.38 -3.80
C TRP A 52 -10.75 6.87 -3.69
N PHE A 53 -11.78 6.43 -2.97
CA PHE A 53 -12.11 5.01 -2.85
C PHE A 53 -12.48 4.43 -4.21
N THR A 54 -13.40 5.10 -4.90
CA THR A 54 -13.84 4.75 -6.26
C THR A 54 -12.66 4.66 -7.23
N LEU A 55 -11.74 5.62 -7.16
CA LEU A 55 -10.55 5.64 -8.02
C LEU A 55 -9.60 4.48 -7.69
N LEU A 56 -9.34 4.20 -6.41
CA LEU A 56 -8.43 3.13 -6.00
C LEU A 56 -8.98 1.76 -6.40
N GLU A 57 -10.28 1.53 -6.22
CA GLU A 57 -10.98 0.33 -6.68
C GLU A 57 -10.91 0.19 -8.20
N ALA A 58 -11.19 1.27 -8.95
CA ALA A 58 -11.09 1.27 -10.41
C ALA A 58 -9.66 0.97 -10.91
N MET A 59 -8.65 1.28 -10.10
CA MET A 59 -7.24 1.02 -10.37
C MET A 59 -6.78 -0.39 -9.93
N GLY A 60 -7.71 -1.24 -9.50
CA GLY A 60 -7.43 -2.61 -9.09
C GLY A 60 -6.79 -2.73 -7.71
N PHE A 61 -6.94 -1.73 -6.85
CA PHE A 61 -6.65 -1.85 -5.43
C PHE A 61 -7.90 -2.33 -4.69
N GLU A 62 -7.72 -3.29 -3.80
CA GLU A 62 -8.73 -3.89 -2.96
C GLU A 62 -8.81 -3.16 -1.61
N THR A 63 -10.01 -3.15 -1.01
CA THR A 63 -10.25 -2.70 0.38
C THR A 63 -9.77 -1.28 0.71
N PRO A 64 -10.17 -0.22 -0.04
CA PRO A 64 -9.90 1.14 0.39
C PRO A 64 -10.60 1.44 1.73
N ILE A 65 -9.82 1.75 2.76
CA ILE A 65 -10.32 2.18 4.07
C ILE A 65 -9.77 3.56 4.39
N SER A 66 -10.57 4.38 5.06
CA SER A 66 -10.14 5.64 5.68
C SER A 66 -10.50 5.54 7.15
N PRO A 67 -9.55 5.74 8.07
CA PRO A 67 -9.86 5.96 9.47
C PRO A 67 -10.81 7.17 9.63
N GLU A 68 -11.57 7.21 10.72
CA GLU A 68 -12.40 8.38 11.05
C GLU A 68 -11.51 9.62 11.19
N THR A 69 -11.86 10.69 10.48
CA THR A 69 -11.17 11.99 10.59
C THR A 69 -11.94 12.92 11.52
N CYS A 70 -11.22 13.70 12.32
CA CYS A 70 -11.82 14.80 13.08
C CYS A 70 -12.46 15.85 12.17
N GLU A 71 -13.76 16.09 12.29
CA GLU A 71 -14.42 17.23 11.63
C GLU A 71 -14.17 18.58 12.36
N GLN A 72 -13.46 18.58 13.49
CA GLN A 72 -13.35 19.73 14.39
C GLN A 72 -12.05 20.53 14.24
N THR A 73 -11.16 20.18 13.31
CA THR A 73 -9.91 20.92 13.07
C THR A 73 -9.90 21.53 11.67
N GLU A 74 -9.38 22.76 11.55
CA GLU A 74 -9.23 23.46 10.26
C GLU A 74 -8.13 22.85 9.37
N GLN A 75 -7.48 21.76 9.80
CA GLN A 75 -6.38 21.06 9.13
C GLN A 75 -6.59 19.53 9.16
N ALA A 76 -7.69 19.03 8.58
CA ALA A 76 -7.91 17.58 8.51
C ALA A 76 -7.18 16.97 7.29
N ALA A 77 -6.17 16.14 7.55
CA ALA A 77 -5.63 15.22 6.54
C ALA A 77 -6.55 13.97 6.45
N THR A 78 -6.89 13.53 5.23
CA THR A 78 -7.59 12.25 5.03
C THR A 78 -6.59 11.20 4.60
N VAL A 79 -6.48 10.11 5.35
CA VAL A 79 -5.66 8.94 5.02
C VAL A 79 -6.54 7.89 4.37
N VAL A 80 -6.15 7.40 3.19
CA VAL A 80 -6.81 6.28 2.49
C VAL A 80 -5.80 5.15 2.29
N ILE A 81 -6.15 3.94 2.72
CA ILE A 81 -5.31 2.73 2.64
C ILE A 81 -5.99 1.77 1.68
N ALA A 82 -5.32 1.30 0.62
CA ALA A 82 -5.84 0.30 -0.31
C ALA A 82 -4.72 -0.65 -0.79
N ARG A 83 -5.05 -1.89 -1.16
CA ARG A 83 -4.09 -2.99 -1.37
C ARG A 83 -4.08 -3.49 -2.82
N GLN A 84 -2.92 -3.65 -3.45
CA GLN A 84 -2.83 -4.23 -4.80
C GLN A 84 -2.73 -5.79 -4.76
N PRO A 85 -3.33 -6.54 -5.71
CA PRO A 85 -3.14 -7.99 -5.81
C PRO A 85 -1.69 -8.40 -6.16
N LYS A 86 -1.35 -9.63 -5.74
CA LYS A 86 0.00 -10.22 -5.67
C LYS A 86 0.78 -10.12 -6.99
N ARG A 87 1.98 -9.52 -6.97
CA ARG A 87 2.91 -9.56 -8.11
C ARG A 87 3.74 -10.84 -8.09
N ALA A 88 3.66 -11.62 -9.16
CA ALA A 88 4.59 -12.70 -9.46
C ALA A 88 5.83 -12.12 -10.19
N GLY A 89 7.04 -12.50 -9.76
CA GLY A 89 8.28 -12.16 -10.49
C GLY A 89 9.32 -11.31 -9.74
N ALA A 90 9.41 -11.41 -8.41
CA ALA A 90 10.48 -10.75 -7.67
C ALA A 90 11.86 -11.24 -8.15
N THR A 91 12.65 -10.33 -8.71
CA THR A 91 14.06 -10.57 -8.99
C THR A 91 14.86 -10.39 -7.70
N THR A 92 15.72 -11.35 -7.38
CA THR A 92 16.65 -11.26 -6.24
C THR A 92 17.73 -10.22 -6.53
N GLU A 93 17.62 -9.03 -5.95
CA GLU A 93 18.75 -8.11 -5.78
C GLU A 93 19.54 -8.47 -4.49
N ASN A 94 20.83 -8.11 -4.46
CA ASN A 94 21.73 -8.48 -3.36
C ASN A 94 21.36 -7.81 -2.03
N ILE A 95 21.46 -8.57 -0.94
CA ILE A 95 21.41 -8.07 0.44
C ILE A 95 22.67 -7.23 0.69
N PRO A 96 22.56 -5.98 1.19
CA PRO A 96 23.73 -5.15 1.44
C PRO A 96 24.58 -5.75 2.56
N THR A 97 25.90 -5.62 2.42
CA THR A 97 26.86 -5.90 3.48
C THR A 97 27.19 -4.62 4.23
N ALA A 98 27.41 -4.73 5.54
CA ALA A 98 27.89 -3.61 6.33
C ALA A 98 29.29 -3.16 5.87
N GLU A 99 29.47 -1.85 5.81
CA GLU A 99 30.72 -1.22 5.38
C GLU A 99 31.16 -0.15 6.39
N PRO A 100 32.42 0.31 6.36
CA PRO A 100 32.83 1.45 7.18
C PRO A 100 31.95 2.68 6.87
N PRO A 101 31.37 3.33 7.89
CA PRO A 101 30.52 4.51 7.68
C PRO A 101 31.27 5.63 6.94
N ALA A 102 30.61 6.23 5.95
CA ALA A 102 31.20 7.35 5.20
C ALA A 102 31.24 8.65 6.02
N GLU A 103 30.27 8.86 6.91
CA GLU A 103 30.16 10.01 7.79
C GLU A 103 30.78 9.76 9.16
N THR A 104 31.49 10.77 9.64
CA THR A 104 32.20 10.73 10.93
C THR A 104 31.30 11.10 12.10
N ASN A 105 30.18 11.78 11.86
CA ASN A 105 29.25 12.23 12.88
C ASN A 105 27.82 11.82 12.54
N TRP A 106 27.06 11.44 13.55
CA TRP A 106 25.68 10.97 13.42
C TRP A 106 24.80 11.66 14.44
N LEU A 107 23.70 12.23 13.98
CA LEU A 107 22.59 12.66 14.84
C LEU A 107 21.51 11.57 14.78
N ILE A 108 21.14 11.03 15.93
CA ILE A 108 20.25 9.87 16.01
C ILE A 108 19.08 10.23 16.93
N PHE A 109 17.89 10.34 16.35
CA PHE A 109 16.65 10.49 17.12
C PHE A 109 16.21 9.11 17.57
N ALA A 110 16.37 8.81 18.85
CA ALA A 110 16.30 7.47 19.41
C ALA A 110 14.88 7.09 19.85
N ASP A 111 14.42 5.91 19.40
CA ASP A 111 13.19 5.28 19.86
C ASP A 111 13.30 4.74 21.29
N LYS A 112 12.16 4.58 21.96
CA LYS A 112 12.09 4.00 23.31
C LYS A 112 12.38 2.50 23.32
N GLY A 113 12.21 1.82 22.19
CA GLY A 113 12.46 0.39 22.01
C GLY A 113 13.95 0.01 21.98
N GLY A 114 14.86 0.99 21.90
CA GLY A 114 16.31 0.77 21.92
C GLY A 114 16.91 0.36 20.57
N VAL A 115 16.13 0.36 19.48
CA VAL A 115 16.64 0.01 18.14
C VAL A 115 17.74 0.99 17.73
N ALA A 116 17.51 2.29 17.92
CA ALA A 116 18.46 3.35 17.64
C ALA A 116 19.72 3.26 18.50
N LEU A 117 19.59 2.91 19.79
CA LEU A 117 20.72 2.79 20.70
C LEU A 117 21.68 1.68 20.22
N GLN A 118 21.15 0.54 19.79
CA GLN A 118 21.94 -0.54 19.22
C GLN A 118 22.68 -0.13 17.94
N GLN A 119 22.07 0.70 17.09
CA GLN A 119 22.77 1.23 15.91
C GLN A 119 23.85 2.24 16.29
N ALA A 120 23.59 3.10 17.28
CA ALA A 120 24.56 4.07 17.79
C ALA A 120 25.80 3.39 18.37
N GLU A 121 25.64 2.28 19.11
CA GLU A 121 26.76 1.48 19.61
C GLU A 121 27.62 0.91 18.48
N GLN A 122 26.99 0.35 17.43
CA GLN A 122 27.71 -0.16 16.27
C GLN A 122 28.46 0.94 15.51
N LEU A 123 27.85 2.12 15.36
CA LEU A 123 28.50 3.28 14.75
C LEU A 123 29.67 3.80 15.61
N ARG A 124 29.52 3.88 16.93
CA ARG A 124 30.60 4.25 17.86
C ARG A 124 31.77 3.26 17.81
N ASN A 125 31.47 1.96 17.74
CA ASN A 125 32.48 0.91 17.57
C ASN A 125 33.24 1.03 16.24
N ALA A 126 32.60 1.59 15.21
CA ALA A 126 33.23 1.92 13.94
C ALA A 126 33.98 3.27 13.94
N GLY A 127 34.05 3.95 15.09
CA GLY A 127 34.78 5.22 15.27
C GLY A 127 33.96 6.48 14.95
N CYS A 128 32.66 6.36 14.75
CA CYS A 128 31.79 7.53 14.55
C CYS A 128 31.45 8.21 15.87
N ARG A 129 31.30 9.54 15.82
CA ARG A 129 30.65 10.32 16.88
C ARG A 129 29.14 10.20 16.75
N CYS A 130 28.42 9.86 17.81
CA CYS A 130 26.96 9.74 17.80
C CYS A 130 26.32 10.63 18.86
N VAL A 131 25.56 11.62 18.41
CA VAL A 131 24.70 12.46 19.24
C VAL A 131 23.31 11.84 19.28
N LEU A 132 22.85 11.47 20.48
CA LEU A 132 21.54 10.87 20.71
C LEU A 132 20.52 11.95 21.11
N VAL A 133 19.31 11.84 20.57
CA VAL A 133 18.18 12.72 20.88
C VAL A 133 16.97 11.89 21.27
N THR A 134 16.47 12.06 22.49
CA THR A 134 15.24 11.43 22.96
C THR A 134 14.10 12.45 22.98
N ALA A 135 12.87 11.97 22.83
CA ALA A 135 11.68 12.82 22.98
C ALA A 135 11.37 13.06 24.47
N GLY A 136 11.02 14.29 24.83
CA GLY A 136 10.56 14.66 26.17
C GLY A 136 9.67 15.91 26.15
N GLU A 137 9.42 16.51 27.31
CA GLU A 137 8.50 17.67 27.43
C GLU A 137 9.19 19.03 27.24
N GLN A 138 10.53 19.06 27.30
CA GLN A 138 11.31 20.29 27.22
C GLN A 138 12.73 19.98 26.73
N PHE A 139 13.40 21.01 26.22
CA PHE A 139 14.82 20.94 25.90
C PHE A 139 15.68 20.73 27.16
N GLU A 140 16.41 19.62 27.17
CA GLU A 140 17.43 19.33 28.16
C GLU A 140 18.69 18.78 27.49
N GLN A 141 19.84 19.38 27.80
CA GLN A 141 21.13 18.82 27.42
C GLN A 141 21.63 17.90 28.54
N VAL A 142 21.42 16.59 28.36
CA VAL A 142 21.83 15.56 29.32
C VAL A 142 23.35 15.43 29.36
N SER A 143 24.00 15.51 28.19
CA SER A 143 25.46 15.52 28.06
C SER A 143 25.92 16.26 26.80
N SER A 144 27.22 16.25 26.48
CA SER A 144 27.73 16.81 25.23
C SER A 144 27.25 16.08 23.97
N GLU A 145 26.71 14.87 24.11
CA GLU A 145 26.26 14.01 23.01
C GLU A 145 24.87 13.41 23.26
N GLU A 146 24.14 13.87 24.26
CA GLU A 146 22.80 13.38 24.60
C GLU A 146 21.89 14.56 24.91
N PHE A 147 20.75 14.60 24.22
CA PHE A 147 19.77 15.65 24.32
C PHE A 147 18.38 15.04 24.47
N GLN A 148 17.52 15.72 25.20
CA GLN A 148 16.08 15.49 25.22
C GLN A 148 15.39 16.73 24.69
N ILE A 149 14.42 16.59 23.79
CA ILE A 149 13.69 17.73 23.22
C ILE A 149 12.20 17.43 23.07
N ASP A 150 11.38 18.48 23.00
CA ASP A 150 9.98 18.34 22.60
C ASP A 150 9.85 18.17 21.07
N PRO A 151 9.30 17.04 20.58
CA PRO A 151 9.14 16.78 19.14
C PRO A 151 8.24 17.80 18.42
N GLN A 152 7.36 18.50 19.13
CA GLN A 152 6.40 19.45 18.55
C GLN A 152 6.96 20.87 18.37
N THR A 153 8.10 21.16 18.97
CA THR A 153 8.59 22.54 19.09
C THR A 153 9.75 22.79 18.12
N ALA A 154 9.52 23.59 17.08
CA ALA A 154 10.57 24.00 16.13
C ALA A 154 11.75 24.74 16.79
N ALA A 155 11.50 25.47 17.89
CA ALA A 155 12.53 26.17 18.65
C ALA A 155 13.53 25.21 19.31
N ASP A 156 13.05 24.07 19.82
CA ASP A 156 13.88 23.05 20.43
C ASP A 156 14.78 22.38 19.38
N MET A 157 14.25 22.11 18.19
CA MET A 157 15.05 21.59 17.07
C MET A 157 16.14 22.57 16.62
N THR A 158 15.82 23.86 16.56
CA THR A 158 16.78 24.93 16.25
C THR A 158 17.88 24.99 17.30
N ARG A 159 17.51 24.93 18.59
CA ARG A 159 18.46 24.91 19.71
C ARG A 159 19.34 23.66 19.68
N LEU A 160 18.77 22.49 19.37
CA LEU A 160 19.51 21.24 19.20
C LEU A 160 20.58 21.38 18.11
N ARG A 161 20.23 21.93 16.95
CA ARG A 161 21.18 22.15 15.85
C ARG A 161 22.39 22.96 16.29
N ASP A 162 22.15 24.02 17.07
CA ASP A 162 23.19 24.93 17.53
C ASP A 162 24.08 24.27 18.62
N GLU A 163 23.46 23.65 19.63
CA GLU A 163 24.16 23.02 20.77
C GLU A 163 24.91 21.74 20.35
N ALA A 164 24.34 20.94 19.44
CA ALA A 164 25.01 19.78 18.85
C ALA A 164 26.06 20.17 17.79
N ARG A 165 26.13 21.46 17.42
CA ARG A 165 27.09 22.05 16.47
C ARG A 165 27.00 21.45 15.06
N LEU A 166 25.77 21.22 14.58
CA LEU A 166 25.52 20.58 13.28
C LEU A 166 25.94 21.44 12.08
N ALA A 167 26.10 22.75 12.27
CA ALA A 167 26.55 23.69 11.25
C ALA A 167 27.97 23.39 10.70
N LYS A 168 28.74 22.53 11.37
CA LYS A 168 30.10 22.16 10.96
C LYS A 168 30.29 20.65 10.97
N GLY A 169 30.85 20.11 9.89
CA GLY A 169 31.31 18.72 9.82
C GLY A 169 30.51 17.84 8.86
N ASN A 170 30.93 16.59 8.78
CA ASN A 170 30.31 15.57 7.94
C ASN A 170 29.31 14.77 8.79
N TRP A 171 28.02 15.03 8.61
CA TRP A 171 26.94 14.44 9.41
C TRP A 171 25.95 13.64 8.57
N ALA A 172 25.53 12.50 9.12
CA ALA A 172 24.31 11.79 8.74
C ALA A 172 23.28 11.93 9.86
N VAL A 173 22.00 11.87 9.50
CA VAL A 173 20.89 11.85 10.44
C VAL A 173 20.12 10.55 10.27
N ALA A 174 19.81 9.89 11.38
CA ALA A 174 18.92 8.73 11.40
C ALA A 174 17.78 8.97 12.40
N HIS A 175 16.55 8.86 11.93
CA HIS A 175 15.36 9.23 12.68
C HIS A 175 14.49 8.00 12.98
N PHE A 176 14.46 7.58 14.26
CA PHE A 176 13.77 6.37 14.71
C PHE A 176 12.49 6.64 15.50
N TRP A 177 12.17 7.88 15.85
CA TRP A 177 10.99 8.22 16.67
C TRP A 177 9.66 7.68 16.13
N SER A 178 9.54 7.51 14.81
CA SER A 178 8.39 6.86 14.18
C SER A 178 8.13 5.45 14.70
N LEU A 179 9.15 4.74 15.19
CA LEU A 179 9.01 3.41 15.79
C LEU A 179 8.22 3.40 17.10
N ASP A 180 8.11 4.55 17.78
CA ASP A 180 7.31 4.69 18.99
C ASP A 180 5.80 4.82 18.68
N VAL A 181 5.41 4.84 17.40
CA VAL A 181 4.02 4.90 16.90
C VAL A 181 3.55 3.49 16.48
N ALA A 182 3.49 2.54 17.43
CA ALA A 182 3.16 1.15 17.14
C ALA A 182 1.65 0.85 17.09
N SER A 183 0.84 1.59 17.85
CA SER A 183 -0.62 1.44 17.90
C SER A 183 -1.27 2.80 18.11
N PRO A 184 -1.33 3.64 17.07
CA PRO A 184 -1.87 4.98 17.20
C PRO A 184 -3.33 4.88 17.59
N ASP A 185 -3.70 5.58 18.65
CA ASP A 185 -5.10 5.94 18.87
C ASP A 185 -5.57 6.68 17.60
N LEU A 186 -6.53 6.10 16.89
CA LEU A 186 -7.04 6.67 15.64
C LEU A 186 -7.94 7.88 15.89
N SER A 187 -8.19 8.25 17.16
CA SER A 187 -8.79 9.52 17.52
C SER A 187 -7.96 10.71 17.01
N PRO A 188 -8.57 11.89 16.86
CA PRO A 188 -7.86 13.11 16.46
C PRO A 188 -6.63 13.42 17.32
N SER A 189 -6.78 13.30 18.65
CA SER A 189 -5.69 13.52 19.60
C SER A 189 -4.58 12.48 19.51
N GLY A 190 -4.94 11.23 19.19
CA GLY A 190 -3.97 10.16 18.97
C GLY A 190 -3.20 10.35 17.67
N GLN A 191 -3.85 10.82 16.61
CA GLN A 191 -3.22 11.19 15.34
C GLN A 191 -2.24 12.35 15.51
N GLU A 192 -2.65 13.45 16.15
CA GLU A 192 -1.77 14.61 16.44
C GLU A 192 -0.54 14.20 17.25
N SER A 193 -0.75 13.35 18.26
CA SER A 193 0.34 12.79 19.06
C SER A 193 1.30 11.94 18.22
N ALA A 194 0.80 11.17 17.26
CA ALA A 194 1.63 10.37 16.36
C ALA A 194 2.36 11.20 15.29
N GLU A 195 1.76 12.30 14.83
CA GLU A 195 2.37 13.24 13.88
C GLU A 195 3.60 13.94 14.47
N ALA A 196 3.58 14.22 15.78
CA ALA A 196 4.73 14.75 16.51
C ALA A 196 5.99 13.87 16.32
N PHE A 197 5.85 12.55 16.42
CA PHE A 197 6.96 11.59 16.28
C PHE A 197 7.27 11.19 14.83
N THR A 198 6.47 11.65 13.86
CA THR A 198 6.60 11.34 12.44
C THR A 198 6.86 12.61 11.63
N CYS A 199 5.85 13.15 10.95
CA CYS A 199 6.02 14.24 9.98
C CYS A 199 6.47 15.56 10.63
N HIS A 200 5.96 15.92 11.81
CA HIS A 200 6.27 17.22 12.43
C HIS A 200 7.73 17.34 12.85
N SER A 201 8.24 16.36 13.60
CA SER A 201 9.65 16.33 14.02
C SER A 201 10.61 16.31 12.82
N VAL A 202 10.32 15.51 11.78
CA VAL A 202 11.12 15.49 10.55
C VAL A 202 11.06 16.83 9.81
N MET A 203 9.88 17.46 9.72
CA MET A 203 9.73 18.79 9.11
C MET A 203 10.54 19.84 9.85
N HIS A 204 10.44 19.91 11.18
CA HIS A 204 11.21 20.84 12.00
C HIS A 204 12.72 20.60 11.85
N LEU A 205 13.15 19.34 11.82
CA LEU A 205 14.55 18.97 11.58
C LEU A 205 15.03 19.53 10.24
N VAL A 206 14.33 19.21 9.15
CA VAL A 206 14.72 19.64 7.80
C VAL A 206 14.74 21.17 7.71
N GLN A 207 13.70 21.84 8.20
CA GLN A 207 13.64 23.31 8.22
C GLN A 207 14.81 23.93 9.00
N SER A 208 15.26 23.29 10.09
CA SER A 208 16.38 23.79 10.89
C SER A 208 17.74 23.63 10.20
N VAL A 209 17.96 22.56 9.41
CA VAL A 209 19.29 22.23 8.87
C VAL A 209 19.47 22.55 7.38
N ALA A 210 18.38 22.68 6.61
CA ALA A 210 18.45 22.69 5.15
C ALA A 210 19.20 23.89 4.54
N THR A 211 19.15 25.05 5.19
CA THR A 211 19.70 26.32 4.67
C THR A 211 21.14 26.59 5.10
N GLU A 212 21.64 25.92 6.13
CA GLU A 212 22.99 26.13 6.67
C GLU A 212 23.97 25.03 6.26
N ASN A 213 23.80 23.84 6.81
CA ASN A 213 24.66 22.67 6.55
C ASN A 213 23.79 21.41 6.49
N PRO A 214 23.13 21.15 5.35
CA PRO A 214 22.27 19.99 5.19
C PRO A 214 23.07 18.69 5.39
N PRO A 215 22.51 17.68 6.07
CA PRO A 215 23.20 16.41 6.27
C PRO A 215 23.43 15.70 4.94
N LYS A 216 24.52 14.92 4.85
CA LYS A 216 24.80 14.11 3.66
C LYS A 216 23.74 13.05 3.43
N ARG A 217 23.21 12.50 4.53
CA ARG A 217 22.15 11.49 4.52
C ARG A 217 21.10 11.82 5.58
N LEU A 218 19.84 11.76 5.20
CA LEU A 218 18.69 11.80 6.10
C LEU A 218 17.98 10.46 5.98
N ILE A 219 18.08 9.61 6.99
CA ILE A 219 17.57 8.25 6.97
C ILE A 219 16.38 8.16 7.93
N LEU A 220 15.20 7.94 7.39
CA LEU A 220 13.96 7.80 8.15
C LEU A 220 13.65 6.32 8.34
N ILE A 221 13.39 5.92 9.59
CA ILE A 221 13.14 4.52 9.94
C ILE A 221 11.68 4.33 10.30
N THR A 222 10.97 3.48 9.58
CA THR A 222 9.57 3.12 9.87
C THR A 222 9.46 1.64 10.18
N ARG A 223 8.31 1.17 10.67
CA ARG A 223 8.00 -0.25 10.87
C ARG A 223 6.59 -0.54 10.37
N GLY A 224 6.49 -1.46 9.42
CA GLY A 224 5.21 -1.82 8.82
C GLY A 224 4.53 -0.69 8.03
N ALA A 225 5.23 0.41 7.73
CA ALA A 225 4.63 1.57 7.05
C ALA A 225 4.26 1.31 5.60
N ARG A 226 4.82 0.26 5.01
CA ARG A 226 4.42 -0.27 3.71
C ARG A 226 3.63 -1.56 3.90
N ASP A 227 2.40 -1.60 3.42
CA ASP A 227 1.75 -2.90 3.23
C ASP A 227 2.39 -3.60 2.02
N LEU A 228 3.13 -4.67 2.29
CA LEU A 228 3.90 -5.43 1.30
C LEU A 228 3.44 -6.89 1.19
N ALA A 229 2.28 -7.21 1.77
CA ALA A 229 1.53 -8.45 1.57
C ALA A 229 2.32 -9.78 1.60
N ASP A 230 2.28 -10.47 2.74
CA ASP A 230 1.75 -11.85 2.84
C ASP A 230 1.21 -12.08 4.28
N ARG A 231 0.63 -11.05 4.91
CA ARG A 231 -0.05 -11.17 6.20
C ARG A 231 -1.49 -11.58 5.94
N THR A 232 -1.82 -12.85 6.23
CA THR A 232 -3.18 -13.39 6.08
C THR A 232 -4.08 -13.09 7.28
N ASN A 233 -3.51 -12.58 8.37
CA ASN A 233 -4.21 -12.26 9.61
C ASN A 233 -3.96 -10.79 9.95
N PHE A 234 -4.85 -9.91 9.51
CA PHE A 234 -4.89 -8.54 10.01
C PHE A 234 -5.52 -8.54 11.41
N THR A 235 -4.81 -7.99 12.39
CA THR A 235 -5.41 -7.60 13.68
C THR A 235 -5.46 -6.08 13.78
N ASP A 236 -6.32 -5.53 14.64
CA ASP A 236 -6.40 -4.07 14.87
C ASP A 236 -5.04 -3.47 15.31
N GLU A 237 -4.14 -4.30 15.85
CA GLU A 237 -2.77 -3.98 16.23
C GLU A 237 -1.84 -3.70 15.03
N ASP A 238 -2.24 -4.03 13.80
CA ASP A 238 -1.45 -3.83 12.57
C ASP A 238 -1.60 -2.43 11.94
N THR A 239 -2.36 -1.53 12.58
CA THR A 239 -2.68 -0.18 12.07
C THR A 239 -1.55 0.84 12.23
N GLY A 240 -0.52 0.56 13.06
CA GLY A 240 0.59 1.49 13.32
C GLY A 240 1.42 1.87 12.09
N GLY A 241 1.47 0.98 11.09
CA GLY A 241 2.12 1.26 9.82
C GLY A 241 1.47 2.41 9.05
N ALA A 242 0.14 2.56 9.11
CA ALA A 242 -0.58 3.53 8.29
C ALA A 242 -0.16 4.98 8.59
N VAL A 243 -0.01 5.33 9.86
CA VAL A 243 0.39 6.69 10.28
C VAL A 243 1.84 6.97 9.91
N GLN A 244 2.74 6.00 10.12
CA GLN A 244 4.13 6.10 9.68
C GLN A 244 4.25 6.20 8.15
N GLY A 245 3.25 5.70 7.40
CA GLY A 245 3.17 5.79 5.94
C GLY A 245 3.22 7.22 5.40
N ALA A 246 2.79 8.23 6.16
CA ALA A 246 2.89 9.63 5.75
C ALA A 246 4.35 10.08 5.53
N LEU A 247 5.31 9.49 6.27
CA LEU A 247 6.75 9.75 6.08
C LEU A 247 7.25 9.34 4.70
N VAL A 248 6.59 8.39 4.04
CA VAL A 248 6.90 8.04 2.64
C VAL A 248 6.69 9.25 1.74
N GLY A 249 5.52 9.89 1.83
CA GLY A 249 5.20 11.07 1.04
C GLY A 249 6.18 12.21 1.33
N LEU A 250 6.37 12.51 2.62
CA LEU A 250 7.28 13.56 3.07
C LEU A 250 8.73 13.32 2.60
N SER A 251 9.24 12.08 2.71
CA SER A 251 10.60 11.74 2.28
C SER A 251 10.84 12.03 0.80
N ARG A 252 9.85 11.77 -0.06
CA ARG A 252 9.92 12.02 -1.51
C ARG A 252 9.91 13.51 -1.83
N VAL A 253 9.13 14.30 -1.07
CA VAL A 253 9.12 15.76 -1.20
C VAL A 253 10.47 16.34 -0.79
N ILE A 254 10.99 15.96 0.38
CA ILE A 254 12.31 16.41 0.85
C ILE A 254 13.39 16.05 -0.17
N ALA A 255 13.39 14.82 -0.69
CA ALA A 255 14.36 14.38 -1.70
C ALA A 255 14.28 15.20 -3.00
N SER A 256 13.09 15.65 -3.38
CA SER A 256 12.85 16.44 -4.59
C SER A 256 13.27 17.91 -4.41
N GLU A 257 13.00 18.49 -3.24
CA GLU A 257 13.28 19.89 -2.91
C GLU A 257 14.74 20.12 -2.49
N TYR A 258 15.32 19.20 -1.73
CA TYR A 258 16.66 19.31 -1.16
C TYR A 258 17.60 18.25 -1.74
N ARG A 259 17.90 18.35 -3.03
CA ARG A 259 18.73 17.37 -3.78
C ARG A 259 20.14 17.14 -3.22
N GLN A 260 20.64 18.04 -2.39
CA GLN A 260 21.92 17.91 -1.69
C GLN A 260 21.87 16.94 -0.50
N MET A 261 20.68 16.57 -0.02
CA MET A 261 20.48 15.57 1.04
C MET A 261 20.21 14.20 0.42
N GLY A 262 21.00 13.19 0.78
CA GLY A 262 20.72 11.79 0.47
C GLY A 262 19.59 11.25 1.34
N VAL A 263 18.34 11.56 0.99
CA VAL A 263 17.16 11.10 1.73
C VAL A 263 16.92 9.62 1.47
N ARG A 264 16.69 8.87 2.55
CA ARG A 264 16.36 7.45 2.52
C ARG A 264 15.24 7.12 3.49
N LEU A 265 14.44 6.13 3.13
CA LEU A 265 13.45 5.52 4.00
C LEU A 265 13.70 4.02 4.10
N ILE A 266 13.81 3.51 5.33
CA ILE A 266 14.00 2.09 5.62
C ILE A 266 12.82 1.63 6.47
N ASP A 267 11.98 0.78 5.90
CA ASP A 267 10.81 0.23 6.57
C ASP A 267 11.10 -1.17 7.13
N LEU A 268 11.06 -1.29 8.45
CA LEU A 268 11.36 -2.51 9.19
C LEU A 268 10.17 -3.46 9.17
N ASP A 269 10.46 -4.75 9.38
CA ASP A 269 9.42 -5.76 9.52
C ASP A 269 8.71 -5.61 10.87
N PRO A 270 7.38 -5.48 10.93
CA PRO A 270 6.63 -5.52 12.19
C PRO A 270 6.70 -6.88 12.91
N SER A 271 7.02 -7.97 12.22
CA SER A 271 7.06 -9.33 12.77
C SER A 271 8.47 -9.83 13.15
N ASP A 272 9.54 -9.08 12.89
CA ASP A 272 10.94 -9.52 13.08
C ASP A 272 11.77 -8.51 13.89
N ASP A 273 12.13 -8.89 15.11
CA ASP A 273 13.04 -8.11 15.97
C ASP A 273 14.53 -8.32 15.61
N ALA A 274 14.89 -9.30 14.75
CA ALA A 274 16.27 -9.58 14.32
C ALA A 274 16.82 -8.57 13.29
N THR A 275 16.43 -7.31 13.44
CA THR A 275 16.59 -6.24 12.47
C THR A 275 17.93 -5.50 12.61
N ALA A 276 18.66 -5.68 13.70
CA ALA A 276 19.82 -4.87 14.03
C ALA A 276 20.98 -4.91 13.02
N ASN A 277 21.36 -6.11 12.56
CA ASN A 277 22.47 -6.27 11.61
C ASN A 277 22.06 -5.85 10.19
N LYS A 278 20.83 -6.16 9.80
CA LYS A 278 20.25 -5.73 8.51
C LYS A 278 20.20 -4.21 8.43
N LEU A 279 19.76 -3.58 9.52
CA LEU A 279 19.67 -2.13 9.62
C LEU A 279 21.05 -1.47 9.60
N TYR A 280 22.02 -1.99 10.35
CA TYR A 280 23.39 -1.44 10.30
C TYR A 280 23.99 -1.49 8.88
N ALA A 281 23.77 -2.59 8.16
CA ALA A 281 24.20 -2.71 6.77
C ALA A 281 23.51 -1.68 5.87
N GLU A 282 22.21 -1.43 6.06
CA GLU A 282 21.52 -0.36 5.35
C GLU A 282 22.04 1.03 5.72
N LEU A 283 22.35 1.30 6.99
CA LEU A 283 22.90 2.60 7.41
C LEU A 283 24.29 2.88 6.82
N THR A 284 25.03 1.85 6.42
CA THR A 284 26.44 1.97 6.04
C THR A 284 26.78 1.60 4.59
N THR A 285 25.85 1.00 3.85
CA THR A 285 26.07 0.56 2.46
C THR A 285 26.55 1.69 1.53
N LYS A 286 27.44 1.35 0.59
CA LYS A 286 27.88 2.23 -0.51
C LYS A 286 26.92 2.27 -1.69
N GLU A 287 25.98 1.34 -1.76
CA GLU A 287 24.94 1.27 -2.81
C GLU A 287 23.54 1.49 -2.20
N PRO A 288 23.28 2.69 -1.64
CA PRO A 288 22.02 2.97 -0.98
C PRO A 288 20.87 2.99 -1.99
N GLN A 289 19.76 2.38 -1.61
CA GLN A 289 18.47 2.60 -2.26
C GLN A 289 17.68 3.66 -1.49
N ALA A 290 16.98 4.53 -2.21
CA ALA A 290 16.20 5.62 -1.63
C ALA A 290 15.08 5.10 -0.72
N GLU A 291 14.45 4.00 -1.10
CA GLU A 291 13.41 3.35 -0.32
C GLU A 291 13.70 1.85 -0.24
N VAL A 292 13.65 1.29 0.97
CA VAL A 292 13.82 -0.13 1.24
C VAL A 292 12.78 -0.57 2.26
N ALA A 293 12.26 -1.79 2.10
CA ALA A 293 11.46 -2.43 3.12
C ALA A 293 11.92 -3.86 3.37
N TRP A 294 11.96 -4.25 4.64
CA TRP A 294 12.34 -5.59 5.09
C TRP A 294 11.11 -6.38 5.52
N ARG A 295 10.95 -7.59 5.00
CA ARG A 295 9.92 -8.55 5.42
C ARG A 295 10.56 -9.94 5.55
N GLY A 296 10.81 -10.36 6.78
CA GLY A 296 11.56 -11.55 7.14
C GLY A 296 12.94 -11.53 6.47
N PRO A 297 13.26 -12.52 5.62
CA PRO A 297 14.52 -12.56 4.89
C PRO A 297 14.55 -11.64 3.65
N TYR A 298 13.41 -11.07 3.24
CA TYR A 298 13.29 -10.35 1.99
C TYR A 298 13.59 -8.87 2.16
N ARG A 299 14.45 -8.36 1.27
CA ARG A 299 14.69 -6.94 1.06
C ARG A 299 13.94 -6.50 -0.19
N LEU A 300 13.02 -5.56 -0.04
CA LEU A 300 12.11 -5.11 -1.09
C LEU A 300 12.42 -3.65 -1.44
N ILE A 301 12.44 -3.34 -2.72
CA ILE A 301 12.66 -1.99 -3.26
C ILE A 301 11.48 -1.65 -4.16
N PRO A 302 10.84 -0.48 -3.99
CA PRO A 302 9.71 -0.11 -4.82
C PRO A 302 10.16 0.21 -6.25
N ARG A 303 9.42 -0.32 -7.22
CA ARG A 303 9.55 -0.01 -8.65
C ARG A 303 8.18 0.35 -9.22
N LEU A 304 8.12 1.45 -9.97
CA LEU A 304 6.94 1.81 -10.74
C LEU A 304 6.92 0.98 -12.02
N GLU A 305 5.81 0.30 -12.26
CA GLU A 305 5.59 -0.49 -13.46
C GLU A 305 4.27 -0.05 -14.10
N PRO A 306 4.21 0.14 -15.43
CA PRO A 306 2.96 0.36 -16.14
C PRO A 306 2.05 -0.85 -15.93
N ILE A 307 0.80 -0.59 -15.55
CA ILE A 307 -0.23 -1.62 -15.58
C ILE A 307 -0.80 -1.63 -17.00
N PRO A 308 -0.91 -2.80 -17.67
CA PRO A 308 -1.59 -2.88 -18.96
C PRO A 308 -2.99 -2.26 -18.82
N GLN A 309 -3.30 -1.27 -19.66
CA GLN A 309 -4.67 -0.78 -19.75
C GLN A 309 -5.55 -1.99 -20.12
N ILE A 310 -6.49 -2.34 -19.25
CA ILE A 310 -7.61 -3.17 -19.67
C ILE A 310 -8.41 -2.26 -20.60
N GLU A 311 -8.30 -2.49 -21.91
CA GLU A 311 -9.13 -1.79 -22.88
C GLU A 311 -10.60 -2.03 -22.50
N SER A 312 -11.26 -1.02 -21.95
CA SER A 312 -12.70 -1.05 -21.78
C SER A 312 -13.33 -0.90 -23.16
N THR A 313 -13.53 -2.02 -23.85
CA THR A 313 -14.23 -2.08 -25.14
C THR A 313 -15.75 -2.04 -24.98
N SER A 314 -16.28 -1.69 -23.80
CA SER A 314 -17.74 -1.64 -23.61
C SER A 314 -18.33 -0.34 -24.15
N THR A 315 -18.79 -0.37 -25.39
CA THR A 315 -19.80 0.56 -25.93
C THR A 315 -21.23 0.14 -25.56
N LYS A 316 -21.40 -0.84 -24.65
CA LYS A 316 -22.72 -1.39 -24.29
C LYS A 316 -23.40 -0.48 -23.27
N THR A 317 -24.66 -0.13 -23.54
CA THR A 317 -25.55 0.69 -22.69
C THR A 317 -26.05 -0.03 -21.44
N LYS A 318 -25.65 -1.29 -21.24
CA LYS A 318 -26.01 -2.13 -20.10
C LYS A 318 -24.73 -2.77 -19.58
N GLU A 319 -24.51 -2.71 -18.26
CA GLU A 319 -23.37 -3.39 -17.64
C GLU A 319 -23.44 -4.89 -17.97
N PRO A 320 -22.38 -5.46 -18.57
CA PRO A 320 -22.33 -6.88 -18.86
C PRO A 320 -22.30 -7.68 -17.56
N SER A 321 -22.93 -8.85 -17.58
CA SER A 321 -22.81 -9.82 -16.48
C SER A 321 -21.73 -10.83 -16.82
N PHE A 322 -21.05 -11.36 -15.81
CA PHE A 322 -19.94 -12.29 -15.99
C PHE A 322 -20.16 -13.53 -15.15
N GLU A 323 -19.55 -14.63 -15.60
CA GLU A 323 -19.37 -15.86 -14.84
C GLU A 323 -17.88 -16.22 -14.85
N LEU A 324 -17.34 -16.67 -13.72
CA LEU A 324 -15.97 -17.17 -13.66
C LEU A 324 -15.88 -18.59 -14.23
N THR A 325 -15.11 -18.76 -15.30
CA THR A 325 -14.89 -20.08 -15.92
C THR A 325 -13.40 -20.40 -16.05
N PHE A 326 -13.08 -21.69 -16.13
CA PHE A 326 -11.71 -22.17 -16.37
C PHE A 326 -11.63 -22.72 -17.79
N THR A 327 -10.87 -22.06 -18.66
CA THR A 327 -10.70 -22.52 -20.05
C THR A 327 -9.96 -23.85 -20.15
N ARG A 328 -9.17 -24.20 -19.13
CA ARG A 328 -8.46 -25.48 -19.01
C ARG A 328 -8.61 -26.03 -17.59
N SER A 329 -9.22 -27.21 -17.47
CA SER A 329 -9.30 -27.92 -16.19
C SER A 329 -7.89 -28.24 -15.66
N GLY A 330 -7.65 -27.98 -14.37
CA GLY A 330 -6.34 -28.21 -13.73
C GLY A 330 -5.37 -27.03 -13.83
N ASP A 331 -5.73 -25.97 -14.53
CA ASP A 331 -4.90 -24.79 -14.74
C ASP A 331 -5.59 -23.55 -14.17
N MET A 332 -5.19 -23.12 -12.97
CA MET A 332 -5.75 -21.92 -12.34
C MET A 332 -5.44 -20.64 -13.12
N SER A 333 -4.37 -20.62 -13.93
CA SER A 333 -4.05 -19.46 -14.79
C SER A 333 -4.99 -19.32 -15.99
N SER A 334 -5.86 -20.32 -16.20
CA SER A 334 -6.84 -20.35 -17.28
C SER A 334 -8.20 -19.73 -16.90
N ALA A 335 -8.31 -19.20 -15.67
CA ALA A 335 -9.48 -18.52 -15.16
C ALA A 335 -9.79 -17.27 -15.98
N ILE A 336 -11.02 -17.14 -16.46
CA ILE A 336 -11.51 -15.99 -17.21
C ILE A 336 -12.88 -15.56 -16.70
N LEU A 337 -13.14 -14.25 -16.74
CA LEU A 337 -14.50 -13.73 -16.64
C LEU A 337 -15.14 -13.82 -18.02
N GLN A 338 -16.08 -14.74 -18.18
CA GLN A 338 -16.82 -14.92 -19.41
C GLN A 338 -18.10 -14.09 -19.35
N GLU A 339 -18.30 -13.18 -20.31
CA GLU A 339 -19.56 -12.43 -20.42
C GLU A 339 -20.73 -13.40 -20.64
N THR A 340 -21.81 -13.21 -19.88
CA THR A 340 -23.00 -14.05 -19.89
C THR A 340 -24.27 -13.22 -19.92
N GLU A 341 -25.33 -13.76 -20.53
CA GLU A 341 -26.65 -13.13 -20.54
C GLU A 341 -27.48 -13.59 -19.34
N VAL A 342 -27.89 -12.64 -18.50
CA VAL A 342 -28.78 -12.94 -17.37
C VAL A 342 -30.23 -12.88 -17.81
N THR A 343 -30.86 -14.05 -17.92
CA THR A 343 -32.29 -14.16 -18.22
C THR A 343 -33.15 -13.84 -16.99
N PRO A 344 -34.36 -13.27 -17.17
CA PRO A 344 -35.32 -13.10 -16.08
C PRO A 344 -35.62 -14.43 -15.34
N PRO A 345 -35.94 -14.39 -14.03
CA PRO A 345 -36.19 -15.59 -13.25
C PRO A 345 -37.42 -16.34 -13.76
N GLY A 346 -37.32 -17.67 -13.84
CA GLY A 346 -38.46 -18.55 -14.15
C GLY A 346 -39.39 -18.75 -12.94
N PRO A 347 -40.49 -19.51 -13.09
CA PRO A 347 -41.37 -19.85 -11.97
C PRO A 347 -40.60 -20.45 -10.79
N ASN A 348 -40.91 -20.01 -9.58
CA ASN A 348 -40.27 -20.38 -8.32
C ASN A 348 -38.76 -20.06 -8.23
N GLN A 349 -38.26 -19.13 -9.05
CA GLN A 349 -36.86 -18.68 -9.00
C GLN A 349 -36.76 -17.23 -8.55
N VAL A 350 -35.63 -16.90 -7.95
CA VAL A 350 -35.23 -15.52 -7.67
C VAL A 350 -33.98 -15.19 -8.47
N GLN A 351 -33.88 -13.94 -8.92
CA GLN A 351 -32.67 -13.40 -9.53
C GLN A 351 -31.98 -12.53 -8.49
N VAL A 352 -30.69 -12.78 -8.27
CA VAL A 352 -29.89 -12.11 -7.24
C VAL A 352 -28.76 -11.34 -7.91
N GLU A 353 -28.59 -10.08 -7.53
CA GLU A 353 -27.36 -9.34 -7.77
C GLU A 353 -26.34 -9.76 -6.71
N VAL A 354 -25.33 -10.50 -7.16
CA VAL A 354 -24.26 -11.01 -6.30
C VAL A 354 -23.33 -9.87 -5.90
N HIS A 355 -23.12 -9.69 -4.60
CA HIS A 355 -22.17 -8.71 -4.06
C HIS A 355 -20.90 -9.39 -3.56
N PHE A 356 -21.05 -10.54 -2.91
CA PHE A 356 -19.94 -11.32 -2.38
C PHE A 356 -20.15 -12.79 -2.67
N VAL A 357 -19.06 -13.50 -2.91
CA VAL A 357 -19.05 -14.95 -3.10
C VAL A 357 -18.14 -15.58 -2.05
N ALA A 358 -18.48 -16.78 -1.59
CA ALA A 358 -17.64 -17.52 -0.67
C ALA A 358 -16.64 -18.39 -1.44
N LEU A 359 -15.35 -18.31 -1.09
CA LEU A 359 -14.33 -19.18 -1.66
C LEU A 359 -14.08 -20.37 -0.74
N ASN A 360 -14.50 -21.55 -1.18
CA ASN A 360 -14.32 -22.78 -0.44
C ASN A 360 -13.15 -23.61 -0.97
N PHE A 361 -12.62 -24.52 -0.14
CA PHE A 361 -11.60 -25.46 -0.60
C PHE A 361 -12.09 -26.33 -1.76
N ARG A 362 -13.41 -26.56 -1.85
CA ARG A 362 -14.04 -27.24 -2.98
C ARG A 362 -13.82 -26.50 -4.30
N ASP A 363 -13.89 -25.18 -4.33
CA ASP A 363 -13.65 -24.39 -5.55
C ASP A 363 -12.21 -24.51 -6.02
N VAL A 364 -11.25 -24.58 -5.07
CA VAL A 364 -9.85 -24.89 -5.38
C VAL A 364 -9.72 -26.28 -6.00
N LEU A 365 -10.43 -27.30 -5.47
CA LEU A 365 -10.43 -28.63 -6.06
C LEU A 365 -11.05 -28.66 -7.47
N LYS A 366 -12.12 -27.88 -7.72
CA LYS A 366 -12.71 -27.73 -9.06
C LYS A 366 -11.71 -27.10 -10.03
N ALA A 367 -11.08 -25.99 -9.63
CA ALA A 367 -10.06 -25.30 -10.42
C ALA A 367 -8.86 -26.19 -10.77
N LEU A 368 -8.40 -26.99 -9.80
CA LEU A 368 -7.30 -27.95 -9.97
C LEU A 368 -7.71 -29.25 -10.70
N GLY A 369 -8.97 -29.39 -11.14
CA GLY A 369 -9.45 -30.58 -11.83
C GLY A 369 -9.43 -31.85 -10.95
N ARG A 370 -9.47 -31.69 -9.62
CA ARG A 370 -9.42 -32.78 -8.63
C ARG A 370 -10.76 -33.04 -7.95
N TYR A 371 -11.77 -32.23 -8.25
CA TYR A 371 -13.11 -32.41 -7.68
C TYR A 371 -13.83 -33.59 -8.35
N PRO A 372 -14.35 -34.58 -7.59
CA PRO A 372 -15.02 -35.76 -8.14
C PRO A 372 -16.46 -35.43 -8.58
N ALA A 373 -16.59 -34.63 -9.64
CA ALA A 373 -17.89 -34.28 -10.21
C ALA A 373 -18.51 -35.45 -10.99
N GLU A 374 -19.80 -35.68 -10.81
CA GLU A 374 -20.59 -36.65 -11.57
C GLU A 374 -21.17 -36.04 -12.86
N ASN A 375 -21.25 -34.71 -12.93
CA ASN A 375 -21.74 -33.97 -14.08
C ASN A 375 -21.04 -32.61 -14.26
N PRO A 376 -21.13 -31.97 -15.43
CA PRO A 376 -20.45 -30.69 -15.68
C PRO A 376 -20.93 -29.54 -14.79
N GLU A 377 -22.19 -29.52 -14.35
CA GLU A 377 -22.73 -28.45 -13.50
C GLU A 377 -22.02 -28.40 -12.14
N GLN A 378 -21.62 -29.56 -11.59
CA GLN A 378 -20.86 -29.65 -10.34
C GLN A 378 -19.43 -29.08 -10.43
N LEU A 379 -18.95 -28.79 -11.64
CA LEU A 379 -17.65 -28.13 -11.88
C LEU A 379 -17.78 -26.60 -11.97
N ALA A 380 -19.00 -26.06 -11.96
CA ALA A 380 -19.23 -24.61 -11.95
C ALA A 380 -18.56 -23.96 -10.73
N ALA A 381 -17.97 -22.79 -10.95
CA ALA A 381 -17.25 -22.07 -9.92
C ALA A 381 -18.23 -21.42 -8.94
N GLY A 382 -17.95 -21.55 -7.64
CA GLY A 382 -18.78 -21.00 -6.59
C GLY A 382 -19.95 -21.89 -6.20
N ASP A 383 -20.12 -22.04 -4.89
CA ASP A 383 -21.21 -22.79 -4.26
C ASP A 383 -22.09 -21.91 -3.37
N GLU A 384 -21.61 -20.74 -2.95
CA GLU A 384 -22.40 -19.77 -2.19
C GLU A 384 -22.11 -18.33 -2.60
N CYS A 385 -23.15 -17.50 -2.47
CA CYS A 385 -23.04 -16.05 -2.56
C CYS A 385 -23.97 -15.32 -1.61
N SER A 386 -23.74 -14.02 -1.45
CA SER A 386 -24.66 -13.10 -0.81
C SER A 386 -24.92 -11.90 -1.71
N GLY A 387 -26.13 -11.40 -1.66
CA GLY A 387 -26.55 -10.37 -2.59
C GLY A 387 -27.94 -9.82 -2.30
N ILE A 388 -28.45 -9.09 -3.29
CA ILE A 388 -29.75 -8.44 -3.24
C ILE A 388 -30.66 -9.06 -4.29
N VAL A 389 -31.88 -9.43 -3.92
CA VAL A 389 -32.89 -9.90 -4.86
C VAL A 389 -33.22 -8.77 -5.85
N ARG A 390 -33.02 -9.00 -7.14
CA ARG A 390 -33.34 -8.05 -8.22
C ARG A 390 -34.72 -8.31 -8.82
N ALA A 391 -35.10 -9.57 -8.95
CA ALA A 391 -36.39 -9.97 -9.48
C ALA A 391 -36.84 -11.31 -8.90
N VAL A 392 -38.16 -11.54 -8.88
CA VAL A 392 -38.76 -12.80 -8.44
C VAL A 392 -39.65 -13.34 -9.56
N GLY A 393 -39.61 -14.65 -9.75
CA GLY A 393 -40.45 -15.35 -10.71
C GLY A 393 -41.84 -15.68 -10.18
N GLU A 394 -42.70 -16.17 -11.07
CA GLU A 394 -44.06 -16.58 -10.71
C GLU A 394 -44.06 -17.62 -9.57
N GLY A 395 -44.94 -17.44 -8.58
CA GLY A 395 -45.09 -18.38 -7.46
C GLY A 395 -44.15 -18.14 -6.27
N VAL A 396 -43.18 -17.23 -6.38
CA VAL A 396 -42.35 -16.82 -5.24
C VAL A 396 -43.12 -15.86 -4.34
N THR A 397 -43.34 -16.25 -3.09
CA THR A 397 -44.03 -15.42 -2.07
C THR A 397 -43.16 -15.08 -0.86
N GLN A 398 -42.00 -15.75 -0.73
CA GLN A 398 -41.12 -15.64 0.43
C GLN A 398 -40.08 -14.51 0.30
N PHE A 399 -39.91 -13.96 -0.91
CA PHE A 399 -38.90 -12.96 -1.23
C PHE A 399 -39.50 -11.86 -2.11
N ALA A 400 -38.93 -10.67 -2.02
CA ALA A 400 -39.24 -9.52 -2.84
C ALA A 400 -37.96 -8.83 -3.35
N PRO A 401 -38.01 -8.09 -4.47
CA PRO A 401 -36.90 -7.25 -4.90
C PRO A 401 -36.45 -6.30 -3.77
N GLY A 402 -35.14 -6.22 -3.54
CA GLY A 402 -34.53 -5.47 -2.44
C GLY A 402 -34.14 -6.30 -1.22
N ASP A 403 -34.63 -7.54 -1.11
CA ASP A 403 -34.27 -8.42 0.00
C ASP A 403 -32.80 -8.82 -0.05
N ARG A 404 -32.15 -8.83 1.12
CA ARG A 404 -30.80 -9.36 1.29
C ARG A 404 -30.87 -10.86 1.50
N VAL A 405 -30.15 -11.61 0.68
CA VAL A 405 -30.19 -13.07 0.69
C VAL A 405 -28.80 -13.69 0.70
N VAL A 406 -28.72 -14.88 1.29
CA VAL A 406 -27.60 -15.81 1.11
C VAL A 406 -28.11 -16.94 0.24
N VAL A 407 -27.34 -17.30 -0.78
CA VAL A 407 -27.64 -18.34 -1.74
C VAL A 407 -26.63 -19.46 -1.57
N CYS A 408 -27.11 -20.70 -1.52
CA CYS A 408 -26.29 -21.90 -1.61
C CYS A 408 -26.71 -22.65 -2.88
N ASP A 409 -26.02 -22.36 -3.99
CA ASP A 409 -26.28 -22.95 -5.31
C ASP A 409 -25.02 -22.93 -6.17
N LEU A 410 -24.97 -23.76 -7.21
CA LEU A 410 -23.82 -23.85 -8.11
C LEU A 410 -23.74 -22.64 -9.04
N GLY A 411 -22.53 -22.23 -9.42
CA GLY A 411 -22.32 -21.16 -10.43
C GLY A 411 -22.52 -19.76 -9.86
N CYS A 412 -22.09 -19.55 -8.62
CA CYS A 412 -22.21 -18.27 -7.93
C CYS A 412 -21.14 -17.24 -8.30
N PHE A 413 -20.05 -17.64 -8.97
CA PHE A 413 -18.88 -16.80 -9.25
C PHE A 413 -18.92 -16.05 -10.58
#